data_AF-A0A022Y2E5-F1
#
_entry.id   AF-A0A022Y2E5-F1
#
_cell.length_a   1.000
_cell.length_b   1.000
_cell.length_c   1.000
_cell.angle_alpha   90.00
_cell.angle_beta   90.00
_cell.angle_gamma   90.00
#
_symmetry.space_group_name_H-M   'P 1'
#
loop_
_entity.id
_entity.type
_entity.pdbx_description
1 polymer ?
#
loop_
_entity_poly.entity_id
_entity_poly.type
_entity_poly.pdbx_seq_one_letter_code
_entity_poly.pdbx_strand_id
1 'polypeptide(L)'
;MFPRPVRLCRLSSAPRQCNVNAQFSSPNRYQRFRTSSTTSQPPSKGPSGKLWLTAAVVAIAAGGAGIYTRSQGDTSSTTLDPVTFTNYELISKTPVSSTCSIFNLRPKRGGGINAEVYQDAFETGIWSVQFKQPQLQVGRDYTPLPPSMQFSSLDKGNDTSLQFLIRKDGEVSSYLHDLQPGSIVEMRGPQLGLELTPDVQEILFIVGGTGIAPALQAAHTILKCMRPRDETRIHILWANRRREDCLGGCSDTVGSQWSWWSKLYPTTKAVGTPGENIEERRNYVVEQLDELKRLYPKKVTVDYFVDEEKSLIGKDSIMKYINSRAQHPLVGPRKKKLIIISGPDGFVSYLAGPKMWHNGREVQGPLRGILKELNISGWSVWKL
;
A
#
# COMPACT_ATOMS: atom_id res chain seq x y z
N MET A 1 37.40 5.60 15.30
CA MET A 1 36.78 4.38 15.85
C MET A 1 36.36 3.52 14.66
N PHE A 2 37.08 2.43 14.40
CA PHE A 2 36.92 1.59 13.19
C PHE A 2 35.59 0.80 13.21
N PRO A 3 34.91 0.62 12.07
CA PRO A 3 33.75 -0.28 12.00
C PRO A 3 34.17 -1.72 11.73
N ARG A 4 33.51 -2.66 12.41
CA ARG A 4 33.67 -4.12 12.26
C ARG A 4 32.92 -4.64 11.00
N PRO A 5 33.42 -5.68 10.31
CA PRO A 5 32.80 -6.23 9.10
C PRO A 5 31.71 -7.26 9.42
N VAL A 6 30.63 -7.22 8.64
CA VAL A 6 29.52 -8.19 8.65
C VAL A 6 29.90 -9.40 7.77
N ARG A 7 29.78 -10.61 8.34
CA ARG A 7 29.99 -11.89 7.63
C ARG A 7 28.76 -12.26 6.80
N LEU A 8 28.96 -12.42 5.49
CA LEU A 8 28.01 -13.03 4.55
C LEU A 8 28.15 -14.56 4.60
N CYS A 9 27.12 -15.27 5.07
CA CYS A 9 26.98 -16.70 4.88
C CYS A 9 26.25 -16.99 3.56
N ARG A 10 26.98 -17.53 2.58
CA ARG A 10 26.43 -18.11 1.35
C ARG A 10 25.83 -19.48 1.66
N LEU A 11 24.56 -19.69 1.32
CA LEU A 11 23.97 -21.03 1.25
C LEU A 11 23.91 -21.47 -0.22
N SER A 12 24.70 -22.49 -0.52
CA SER A 12 24.75 -23.20 -1.80
C SER A 12 23.59 -24.20 -1.86
N SER A 13 22.86 -24.19 -2.98
CA SER A 13 21.82 -25.16 -3.31
C SER A 13 22.40 -26.28 -4.19
N ALA A 14 22.31 -27.52 -3.71
CA ALA A 14 22.54 -28.72 -4.52
C ALA A 14 21.37 -29.70 -4.28
N PRO A 15 20.80 -30.32 -5.34
CA PRO A 15 19.66 -31.23 -5.21
C PRO A 15 20.12 -32.65 -4.85
N ARG A 16 19.41 -33.29 -3.91
CA ARG A 16 19.60 -34.71 -3.54
C ARG A 16 18.74 -35.60 -4.45
N GLN A 17 19.38 -36.55 -5.10
CA GLN A 17 18.74 -37.67 -5.80
C GLN A 17 18.27 -38.73 -4.77
N CYS A 18 17.02 -39.18 -4.90
CA CYS A 18 16.49 -40.34 -4.20
C CYS A 18 16.88 -41.62 -4.96
N ASN A 19 17.60 -42.53 -4.31
CA ASN A 19 17.92 -43.84 -4.86
C ASN A 19 17.06 -44.90 -4.16
N VAL A 20 16.27 -45.63 -4.94
CA VAL A 20 15.42 -46.75 -4.52
C VAL A 20 16.29 -48.00 -4.55
N ASN A 21 16.36 -48.75 -3.46
CA ASN A 21 16.79 -50.14 -3.50
C ASN A 21 15.92 -51.00 -2.59
N ALA A 22 15.20 -51.91 -3.23
CA ALA A 22 14.46 -52.99 -2.62
C ALA A 22 15.43 -54.12 -2.23
N GLN A 23 15.23 -54.71 -1.05
CA GLN A 23 15.78 -56.04 -0.75
C GLN A 23 14.72 -56.89 -0.04
N PHE A 24 14.34 -57.94 -0.77
CA PHE A 24 13.61 -59.11 -0.31
C PHE A 24 14.51 -59.98 0.56
N SER A 25 13.97 -60.50 1.67
CA SER A 25 14.44 -61.77 2.23
C SER A 25 13.42 -62.32 3.23
N SER A 26 12.77 -63.42 2.84
CA SER A 26 12.08 -64.36 3.74
C SER A 26 13.08 -65.38 4.29
N PRO A 27 12.75 -66.06 5.39
CA PRO A 27 12.78 -67.53 5.30
C PRO A 27 11.56 -68.22 5.92
N ASN A 28 11.16 -69.28 5.23
CA ASN A 28 10.23 -70.33 5.66
C ASN A 28 10.70 -71.01 6.95
N ARG A 29 9.76 -71.29 7.86
CA ARG A 29 9.86 -72.44 8.77
C ARG A 29 8.49 -73.06 9.00
N TYR A 30 8.32 -74.25 8.44
CA TYR A 30 7.26 -75.21 8.75
C TYR A 30 7.34 -75.63 10.22
N GLN A 31 6.20 -75.74 10.93
CA GLN A 31 5.83 -76.97 11.63
C GLN A 31 4.42 -76.94 12.27
N ARG A 32 3.66 -77.98 11.90
CA ARG A 32 2.69 -78.80 12.67
C ARG A 32 1.51 -78.12 13.38
N PHE A 33 0.34 -78.41 12.79
CA PHE A 33 -0.95 -78.49 13.46
C PHE A 33 -0.89 -79.42 14.69
N ARG A 34 -1.26 -78.87 15.84
CA ARG A 34 -1.82 -79.62 16.97
C ARG A 34 -3.22 -79.10 17.24
N THR A 35 -4.20 -79.97 17.02
CA THR A 35 -5.55 -79.83 17.54
C THR A 35 -5.52 -80.04 19.05
N SER A 36 -6.08 -79.09 19.80
CA SER A 36 -6.34 -79.24 21.23
C SER A 36 -7.64 -78.50 21.53
N SER A 37 -8.68 -79.30 21.69
CA SER A 37 -9.98 -78.91 22.21
C SER A 37 -9.84 -78.56 23.69
N THR A 38 -10.16 -77.33 24.07
CA THR A 38 -10.38 -76.99 25.48
C THR A 38 -11.61 -76.09 25.62
N THR A 39 -12.53 -76.62 26.41
CA THR A 39 -13.81 -76.16 26.92
C THR A 39 -13.93 -74.65 27.15
N SER A 40 -15.03 -74.08 26.66
CA SER A 40 -15.53 -72.74 26.93
C SER A 40 -15.86 -72.54 28.42
N GLN A 41 -15.27 -71.53 29.05
CA GLN A 41 -15.79 -70.94 30.30
C GLN A 41 -16.70 -69.74 29.98
N PRO A 42 -17.73 -69.46 30.80
CA PRO A 42 -18.65 -68.37 30.55
C PRO A 42 -17.98 -67.01 30.85
N PRO A 43 -18.35 -65.92 30.15
CA PRO A 43 -17.75 -64.62 30.38
C PRO A 43 -18.20 -64.04 31.72
N SER A 44 -17.23 -63.58 32.51
CA SER A 44 -17.46 -62.71 33.67
C SER A 44 -18.02 -61.37 33.21
N LYS A 45 -19.14 -60.94 33.79
CA LYS A 45 -19.76 -59.63 33.53
C LYS A 45 -18.86 -58.51 34.06
N GLY A 46 -18.10 -57.87 33.17
CA GLY A 46 -17.45 -56.57 33.43
C GLY A 46 -18.46 -55.42 33.33
N PRO A 47 -18.23 -54.28 34.03
CA PRO A 47 -19.14 -53.15 33.99
C PRO A 47 -19.22 -52.58 32.57
N SER A 48 -20.41 -52.08 32.21
CA SER A 48 -20.83 -51.69 30.87
C SER A 48 -19.84 -50.76 30.15
N GLY A 49 -19.03 -51.34 29.25
CA GLY A 49 -18.02 -50.63 28.44
C GLY A 49 -18.55 -49.58 27.47
N LYS A 50 -19.87 -49.37 27.37
CA LYS A 50 -20.45 -48.32 26.51
C LYS A 50 -20.26 -46.92 27.08
N LEU A 51 -20.27 -46.73 28.41
CA LEU A 51 -20.20 -45.40 29.01
C LEU A 51 -18.78 -44.78 28.93
N TRP A 52 -17.74 -45.59 29.12
CA TRP A 52 -16.34 -45.14 29.07
C TRP A 52 -15.88 -44.85 27.64
N LEU A 53 -16.33 -45.63 26.65
CA LEU A 53 -16.07 -45.35 25.24
C LEU A 53 -16.75 -44.06 24.78
N THR A 54 -17.99 -43.80 25.21
CA THR A 54 -18.67 -42.52 24.89
C THR A 54 -18.00 -41.33 25.57
N ALA A 55 -17.56 -41.48 26.82
CA ALA A 55 -16.84 -40.41 27.53
C ALA A 55 -15.48 -40.09 26.88
N ALA A 56 -14.74 -41.12 26.44
CA ALA A 56 -13.47 -40.95 25.76
C ALA A 56 -13.61 -40.26 24.39
N VAL A 57 -14.63 -40.64 23.60
CA VAL A 57 -14.89 -40.00 22.29
C VAL A 57 -15.33 -38.55 22.46
N VAL A 58 -16.18 -38.24 23.45
CA VAL A 58 -16.57 -36.86 23.77
C VAL A 58 -15.38 -36.03 24.26
N ALA A 59 -14.50 -36.61 25.07
CA ALA A 59 -13.29 -35.91 25.53
C ALA A 59 -12.28 -35.65 24.39
N ILE A 60 -12.12 -36.59 23.45
CA ILE A 60 -11.28 -36.40 22.26
C ILE A 60 -11.91 -35.39 21.29
N ALA A 61 -13.24 -35.42 21.11
CA ALA A 61 -13.95 -34.45 20.27
C ALA A 61 -13.94 -33.05 20.90
N ALA A 62 -14.12 -32.93 22.22
CA ALA A 62 -14.05 -31.67 22.94
C ALA A 62 -12.60 -31.15 23.05
N GLY A 63 -11.61 -32.04 23.23
CA GLY A 63 -10.20 -31.71 23.18
C GLY A 63 -9.74 -31.31 21.77
N GLY A 64 -10.22 -32.00 20.74
CA GLY A 64 -9.97 -31.67 19.33
C GLY A 64 -10.64 -30.36 18.91
N ALA A 65 -11.90 -30.14 19.31
CA ALA A 65 -12.59 -28.87 19.11
C ALA A 65 -11.93 -27.74 19.92
N GLY A 66 -11.46 -28.01 21.13
CA GLY A 66 -10.72 -27.07 21.97
C GLY A 66 -9.35 -26.71 21.37
N ILE A 67 -8.63 -27.68 20.82
CA ILE A 67 -7.35 -27.45 20.11
C ILE A 67 -7.58 -26.75 18.77
N TYR A 68 -8.63 -27.08 18.03
CA TYR A 68 -8.98 -26.43 16.76
C TYR A 68 -9.43 -24.97 16.95
N THR A 69 -10.28 -24.71 17.95
CA THR A 69 -10.69 -23.34 18.32
C THR A 69 -9.54 -22.53 18.93
N ARG A 70 -8.63 -23.17 19.68
CA ARG A 70 -7.40 -22.52 20.19
C ARG A 70 -6.32 -22.33 19.13
N SER A 71 -6.26 -23.18 18.10
CA SER A 71 -5.39 -23.02 16.92
C SER A 71 -5.90 -21.92 15.99
N GLN A 72 -7.19 -21.63 15.98
CA GLN A 72 -7.75 -20.41 15.37
C GLN A 72 -7.59 -19.18 16.29
N GLY A 73 -7.10 -19.38 17.51
CA GLY A 73 -6.69 -18.35 18.44
C GLY A 73 -5.42 -17.64 17.98
N ASP A 74 -5.58 -16.78 16.99
CA ASP A 74 -4.95 -15.46 16.96
C ASP A 74 -3.40 -15.48 16.99
N THR A 75 -2.78 -16.28 16.11
CA THR A 75 -1.38 -16.09 15.67
C THR A 75 -1.26 -14.93 14.69
N SER A 76 -2.03 -13.87 14.91
CA SER A 76 -1.96 -12.64 14.15
C SER A 76 -0.62 -11.98 14.47
N SER A 77 0.23 -11.80 13.44
CA SER A 77 1.49 -11.04 13.57
C SER A 77 1.20 -9.70 14.25
N THR A 78 2.13 -9.22 15.07
CA THR A 78 2.07 -7.89 15.69
C THR A 78 2.78 -6.83 14.85
N THR A 79 3.55 -7.25 13.84
CA THR A 79 4.37 -6.38 12.99
C THR A 79 3.97 -6.57 11.53
N LEU A 80 3.84 -5.46 10.80
CA LEU A 80 3.57 -5.45 9.36
C LEU A 80 4.63 -6.28 8.61
N ASP A 81 4.18 -7.27 7.86
CA ASP A 81 5.05 -8.22 7.16
C ASP A 81 4.66 -8.35 5.67
N PRO A 82 5.63 -8.41 4.74
CA PRO A 82 5.33 -8.41 3.31
C PRO A 82 4.71 -9.71 2.82
N VAL A 83 4.80 -10.80 3.59
CA VAL A 83 4.31 -12.13 3.20
C VAL A 83 2.97 -12.42 3.87
N THR A 84 2.88 -12.16 5.18
CA THR A 84 1.78 -12.54 6.06
C THR A 84 0.87 -11.38 6.41
N PHE A 85 -0.43 -11.66 6.52
CA PHE A 85 -1.40 -10.65 6.90
C PHE A 85 -1.35 -10.36 8.40
N THR A 86 -1.40 -9.08 8.72
CA THR A 86 -1.36 -8.47 10.05
C THR A 86 -2.68 -7.75 10.28
N ASN A 87 -3.23 -7.87 11.49
CA ASN A 87 -4.51 -7.28 11.85
C ASN A 87 -4.36 -5.82 12.28
N TYR A 88 -5.12 -4.94 11.64
CA TYR A 88 -5.22 -3.53 11.95
C TYR A 88 -6.63 -3.13 12.32
N GLU A 89 -6.77 -2.20 13.25
CA GLU A 89 -8.03 -1.61 13.65
C GLU A 89 -8.24 -0.29 12.91
N LEU A 90 -9.43 -0.12 12.31
CA LEU A 90 -9.87 1.14 11.72
C LEU A 90 -10.24 2.12 12.82
N ILE A 91 -9.45 3.16 13.01
CA ILE A 91 -9.65 4.16 14.07
C ILE A 91 -10.65 5.21 13.64
N SER A 92 -10.52 5.71 12.42
CA SER A 92 -11.45 6.69 11.87
C SER A 92 -11.51 6.60 10.36
N LYS A 93 -12.64 7.06 9.82
CA LYS A 93 -12.91 7.19 8.39
C LYS A 93 -13.51 8.56 8.16
N THR A 94 -12.73 9.48 7.60
CA THR A 94 -13.11 10.87 7.42
C THR A 94 -13.35 11.16 5.94
N PRO A 95 -14.58 11.47 5.50
CA PRO A 95 -14.85 11.85 4.12
C PRO A 95 -14.11 13.14 3.73
N VAL A 96 -13.43 13.12 2.59
CA VAL A 96 -12.75 14.30 2.00
C VAL A 96 -13.37 14.75 0.68
N SER A 97 -14.13 13.88 0.03
CA SER A 97 -15.01 14.21 -1.10
C SER A 97 -16.21 13.26 -1.11
N SER A 98 -17.15 13.44 -2.04
CA SER A 98 -18.31 12.53 -2.17
C SER A 98 -17.92 11.07 -2.45
N THR A 99 -16.71 10.81 -2.96
CA THR A 99 -16.25 9.46 -3.32
C THR A 99 -14.99 9.02 -2.59
N CYS A 100 -14.35 9.89 -1.82
CA CYS A 100 -13.04 9.64 -1.23
C CYS A 100 -13.02 9.95 0.27
N SER A 101 -12.33 9.09 1.02
CA SER A 101 -12.18 9.21 2.47
C SER A 101 -10.73 8.93 2.89
N ILE A 102 -10.33 9.53 4.00
CA ILE A 102 -9.10 9.21 4.72
C ILE A 102 -9.41 8.14 5.76
N PHE A 103 -8.70 7.02 5.65
CA PHE A 103 -8.78 5.90 6.59
C PHE A 103 -7.58 5.96 7.52
N ASN A 104 -7.81 6.04 8.83
CA ASN A 104 -6.76 6.00 9.83
C ASN A 104 -6.76 4.62 10.49
N LEU A 105 -5.64 3.91 10.42
CA LEU A 105 -5.51 2.51 10.84
C LEU A 105 -4.33 2.36 11.78
N ARG A 106 -4.48 1.54 12.83
CA ARG A 106 -3.37 1.18 13.73
C ARG A 106 -3.26 -0.34 13.89
N PRO A 107 -2.07 -0.88 14.20
CA PRO A 107 -1.95 -2.29 14.57
C PRO A 107 -2.91 -2.64 15.70
N LYS A 108 -3.70 -3.71 15.54
CA LYS A 108 -4.66 -4.14 16.56
C LYS A 108 -3.96 -4.51 17.88
N ARG A 109 -2.75 -5.08 17.77
CA ARG A 109 -1.92 -5.48 18.90
C ARG A 109 -0.65 -4.63 18.91
N GLY A 110 -0.35 -4.03 20.06
CA GLY A 110 0.93 -3.38 20.31
C GLY A 110 2.07 -4.39 20.54
N GLY A 111 3.29 -3.86 20.73
CA GLY A 111 4.48 -4.66 21.06
C GLY A 111 5.22 -5.23 19.85
N GLY A 112 4.84 -4.88 18.62
CA GLY A 112 5.65 -5.07 17.41
C GLY A 112 6.57 -3.89 17.13
N ILE A 113 7.44 -4.03 16.12
CA ILE A 113 8.39 -2.99 15.67
C ILE A 113 7.86 -2.18 14.48
N ASN A 114 6.55 -1.87 14.50
CA ASN A 114 5.89 -1.22 13.37
C ASN A 114 6.43 0.19 13.10
N ALA A 115 6.82 0.93 14.14
CA ALA A 115 7.36 2.27 13.98
C ALA A 115 8.65 2.24 13.15
N GLU A 116 9.56 1.31 13.47
CA GLU A 116 10.80 1.09 12.73
C GLU A 116 10.52 0.63 11.29
N VAL A 117 9.60 -0.33 11.10
CA VAL A 117 9.22 -0.82 9.77
C VAL A 117 8.67 0.29 8.89
N TYR A 118 7.83 1.18 9.43
CA TYR A 118 7.28 2.31 8.67
C TYR A 118 8.35 3.34 8.38
N GLN A 119 9.20 3.65 9.36
CA GLN A 119 10.30 4.60 9.19
C GLN A 119 11.22 4.13 8.07
N ASP A 120 11.69 2.87 8.11
CA ASP A 120 12.52 2.29 7.06
C ASP A 120 11.85 2.36 5.69
N ALA A 121 10.54 2.09 5.62
CA ALA A 121 9.79 2.16 4.37
C ALA A 121 9.68 3.60 3.82
N PHE A 122 9.36 4.58 4.66
CA PHE A 122 9.32 6.00 4.28
C PHE A 122 10.69 6.58 3.93
N GLU A 123 11.78 6.04 4.49
CA GLU A 123 13.16 6.42 4.15
C GLU A 123 13.64 5.78 2.84
N THR A 124 13.11 4.61 2.47
CA THR A 124 13.53 3.87 1.26
C THR A 124 12.90 4.42 -0.03
N GLY A 125 11.62 4.76 -0.03
CA GLY A 125 10.95 5.22 -1.25
C GLY A 125 9.44 5.13 -1.22
N ILE A 126 8.85 4.77 -2.35
CA ILE A 126 7.41 4.63 -2.53
C ILE A 126 7.02 3.19 -2.22
N TRP A 127 6.10 3.00 -1.28
CA TRP A 127 5.64 1.70 -0.84
C TRP A 127 4.13 1.64 -0.64
N SER A 128 3.57 0.44 -0.68
CA SER A 128 2.15 0.19 -0.49
C SER A 128 1.90 -0.93 0.50
N VAL A 129 0.64 -1.05 0.90
CA VAL A 129 0.13 -2.13 1.75
C VAL A 129 -1.04 -2.77 1.04
N GLN A 130 -1.06 -4.10 1.02
CA GLN A 130 -2.17 -4.84 0.45
C GLN A 130 -3.25 -5.07 1.50
N PHE A 131 -4.44 -4.55 1.22
CA PHE A 131 -5.65 -4.79 2.00
C PHE A 131 -6.37 -6.00 1.44
N LYS A 132 -6.76 -6.92 2.32
CA LYS A 132 -7.54 -8.11 1.95
C LYS A 132 -9.03 -7.88 2.20
N GLN A 133 -9.84 -8.28 1.24
CA GLN A 133 -11.26 -8.51 1.46
C GLN A 133 -11.47 -9.99 1.81
N PRO A 134 -11.95 -10.30 3.02
CA PRO A 134 -12.00 -11.68 3.49
C PRO A 134 -13.10 -12.52 2.82
N GLN A 135 -14.18 -11.92 2.33
CA GLN A 135 -15.27 -12.68 1.71
C GLN A 135 -14.91 -13.21 0.32
N LEU A 136 -14.23 -12.40 -0.50
CA LEU A 136 -13.83 -12.78 -1.86
C LEU A 136 -12.37 -13.20 -1.97
N GLN A 137 -11.60 -13.10 -0.88
CA GLN A 137 -10.16 -13.42 -0.83
C GLN A 137 -9.35 -12.67 -1.90
N VAL A 138 -9.77 -11.44 -2.23
CA VAL A 138 -9.06 -10.55 -3.16
C VAL A 138 -8.30 -9.46 -2.38
N GLY A 139 -7.18 -9.02 -2.93
CA GLY A 139 -6.34 -7.98 -2.33
C GLY A 139 -6.19 -6.75 -3.23
N ARG A 140 -6.04 -5.57 -2.64
CA ARG A 140 -5.66 -4.34 -3.35
C ARG A 140 -4.62 -3.56 -2.59
N ASP A 141 -3.67 -3.01 -3.34
CA ASP A 141 -2.57 -2.23 -2.78
C ASP A 141 -2.97 -0.76 -2.64
N TYR A 142 -2.73 -0.19 -1.46
CA TYR A 142 -2.94 1.22 -1.17
C TYR A 142 -1.66 1.81 -0.59
N THR A 143 -1.32 3.01 -1.03
CA THR A 143 -0.14 3.74 -0.56
C THR A 143 -0.50 4.56 0.68
N PRO A 144 0.18 4.34 1.83
CA PRO A 144 -0.04 5.18 2.99
C PRO A 144 0.44 6.61 2.75
N LEU A 145 -0.32 7.58 3.23
CA LEU A 145 0.06 8.99 3.24
C LEU A 145 1.22 9.20 4.21
N PRO A 146 2.13 10.14 3.91
CA PRO A 146 3.21 10.47 4.83
C PRO A 146 2.65 11.02 6.15
N PRO A 147 3.36 10.83 7.27
CA PRO A 147 2.97 11.41 8.55
C PRO A 147 2.88 12.94 8.45
N SER A 148 1.71 13.51 8.73
CA SER A 148 1.53 14.96 8.79
C SER A 148 2.12 15.53 10.07
N MET A 149 2.75 16.71 10.00
CA MET A 149 3.36 17.35 11.18
C MET A 149 2.32 17.67 12.28
N GLN A 150 1.09 18.00 11.86
CA GLN A 150 0.01 18.36 12.77
C GLN A 150 -0.43 17.17 13.64
N PHE A 151 -0.49 15.95 13.10
CA PHE A 151 -0.89 14.76 13.88
C PHE A 151 0.23 14.19 14.74
N SER A 152 1.50 14.33 14.33
CA SER A 152 2.64 13.90 15.15
C SER A 152 2.81 14.71 16.44
N SER A 153 2.21 15.91 16.54
CA SER A 153 2.33 16.78 17.73
C SER A 153 1.29 16.50 18.81
N LEU A 154 0.12 15.99 18.44
CA LEU A 154 -1.02 15.82 19.36
C LEU A 154 -1.04 14.46 20.07
N ASP A 155 -0.49 13.41 19.46
CA ASP A 155 -0.46 12.07 20.05
C ASP A 155 0.95 11.48 20.04
N LYS A 156 1.77 11.86 21.02
CA LYS A 156 3.10 11.23 21.27
C LYS A 156 3.02 9.72 21.57
N GLY A 157 1.82 9.12 21.63
CA GLY A 157 1.57 7.69 21.83
C GLY A 157 1.05 6.93 20.60
N ASN A 158 0.78 7.59 19.45
CA ASN A 158 0.18 6.98 18.25
C ASN A 158 1.17 6.83 17.07
N ASP A 159 2.46 6.65 17.33
CA ASP A 159 3.55 6.57 16.33
C ASP A 159 3.49 5.35 15.38
N THR A 160 2.38 4.60 15.42
CA THR A 160 2.14 3.41 14.61
C THR A 160 0.85 3.48 13.79
N SER A 161 0.24 4.66 13.65
CA SER A 161 -0.94 4.83 12.80
C SER A 161 -0.55 5.12 11.34
N LEU A 162 -1.25 4.50 10.40
CA LEU A 162 -1.11 4.74 8.97
C LEU A 162 -2.40 5.35 8.42
N GLN A 163 -2.26 6.36 7.58
CA GLN A 163 -3.39 7.02 6.92
C GLN A 163 -3.42 6.66 5.43
N PHE A 164 -4.61 6.44 4.87
CA PHE A 164 -4.77 6.07 3.46
C PHE A 164 -5.88 6.91 2.82
N LEU A 165 -5.59 7.45 1.63
CA LEU A 165 -6.57 8.11 0.78
C LEU A 165 -7.21 7.08 -0.15
N ILE A 166 -8.47 6.70 0.12
CA ILE A 166 -9.15 5.62 -0.60
C ILE A 166 -10.44 6.14 -1.22
N ARG A 167 -10.50 6.09 -2.55
CA ARG A 167 -11.73 6.32 -3.32
C ARG A 167 -12.58 5.05 -3.34
N LYS A 168 -13.90 5.19 -3.19
CA LYS A 168 -14.88 4.11 -3.35
C LYS A 168 -15.06 3.81 -4.85
N ASP A 169 -14.17 2.99 -5.40
CA ASP A 169 -14.14 2.66 -6.83
C ASP A 169 -13.63 1.23 -7.04
N GLY A 170 -14.50 0.27 -6.76
CA GLY A 170 -14.22 -1.16 -6.86
C GLY A 170 -14.47 -1.95 -5.58
N GLU A 171 -14.30 -3.26 -5.68
CA GLU A 171 -14.76 -4.21 -4.65
C GLU A 171 -14.10 -4.01 -3.28
N VAL A 172 -12.77 -4.04 -3.21
CA VAL A 172 -12.04 -3.88 -1.93
C VAL A 172 -12.30 -2.50 -1.32
N SER A 173 -12.30 -1.43 -2.12
CA SER A 173 -12.61 -0.09 -1.62
C SER A 173 -14.05 0.01 -1.10
N SER A 174 -15.03 -0.60 -1.77
CA SER A 174 -16.42 -0.60 -1.32
C SER A 174 -16.53 -1.30 0.03
N TYR A 175 -15.92 -2.47 0.17
CA TYR A 175 -15.80 -3.17 1.45
C TYR A 175 -15.23 -2.26 2.55
N LEU A 176 -14.10 -1.60 2.31
CA LEU A 176 -13.48 -0.70 3.29
C LEU A 176 -14.39 0.48 3.65
N HIS A 177 -15.06 1.07 2.67
CA HIS A 177 -16.00 2.19 2.89
C HIS A 177 -17.25 1.78 3.68
N ASP A 178 -17.61 0.50 3.71
CA ASP A 178 -18.77 0.02 4.47
C ASP A 178 -18.40 -0.33 5.93
N LEU A 179 -17.10 -0.43 6.25
CA LEU A 179 -16.62 -0.66 7.62
C LEU A 179 -16.89 0.53 8.54
N GLN A 180 -17.17 0.21 9.80
CA GLN A 180 -17.29 1.18 10.89
C GLN A 180 -15.97 1.29 11.67
N PRO A 181 -15.66 2.44 12.29
CA PRO A 181 -14.58 2.53 13.27
C PRO A 181 -14.63 1.40 14.31
N GLY A 182 -13.48 0.86 14.69
CA GLY A 182 -13.32 -0.35 15.51
C GLY A 182 -13.27 -1.66 14.71
N SER A 183 -13.60 -1.64 13.41
CA SER A 183 -13.50 -2.82 12.55
C SER A 183 -12.04 -3.26 12.35
N ILE A 184 -11.83 -4.57 12.21
CA ILE A 184 -10.52 -5.13 11.92
C ILE A 184 -10.37 -5.37 10.41
N VAL A 185 -9.22 -4.98 9.87
CA VAL A 185 -8.79 -5.25 8.51
C VAL A 185 -7.48 -6.02 8.50
N GLU A 186 -7.33 -6.91 7.53
CA GLU A 186 -6.10 -7.68 7.31
C GLU A 186 -5.24 -6.95 6.27
N MET A 187 -3.99 -6.65 6.65
CA MET A 187 -3.02 -5.94 5.81
C MET A 187 -1.67 -6.66 5.72
N ARG A 188 -1.01 -6.63 4.56
CA ARG A 188 0.39 -7.09 4.42
C ARG A 188 1.24 -6.09 3.66
N GLY A 189 2.51 -5.97 4.02
CA GLY A 189 3.46 -4.99 3.47
C GLY A 189 4.65 -4.80 4.41
N PRO A 190 5.45 -3.75 4.26
CA PRO A 190 5.52 -2.85 3.12
C PRO A 190 5.82 -3.59 1.81
N GLN A 191 5.15 -3.23 0.71
CA GLN A 191 5.52 -3.64 -0.64
C GLN A 191 6.23 -2.47 -1.32
N LEU A 192 7.52 -2.62 -1.62
CA LEU A 192 8.29 -1.58 -2.27
C LEU A 192 7.87 -1.45 -3.74
N GLY A 193 7.30 -0.30 -4.10
CA GLY A 193 6.90 0.01 -5.47
C GLY A 193 8.02 0.70 -6.27
N LEU A 194 8.76 1.60 -5.62
CA LEU A 194 9.91 2.28 -6.22
C LEU A 194 10.89 2.72 -5.13
N GLU A 195 12.14 2.26 -5.22
CA GLU A 195 13.23 2.79 -4.42
C GLU A 195 13.62 4.19 -4.94
N LEU A 196 13.72 5.16 -4.03
CA LEU A 196 14.19 6.49 -4.36
C LEU A 196 15.63 6.63 -3.87
N THR A 197 16.48 7.15 -4.74
CA THR A 197 17.91 7.27 -4.45
C THR A 197 18.31 8.75 -4.37
N PRO A 198 19.28 9.13 -3.52
CA PRO A 198 19.68 10.53 -3.36
C PRO A 198 20.25 11.19 -4.63
N ASP A 199 20.49 10.46 -5.72
CA ASP A 199 20.96 10.97 -7.01
C ASP A 199 19.86 11.49 -7.94
N VAL A 200 18.59 11.38 -7.53
CA VAL A 200 17.46 11.99 -8.24
C VAL A 200 17.46 13.50 -7.99
N GLN A 201 17.53 14.28 -9.07
CA GLN A 201 17.55 15.74 -9.02
C GLN A 201 16.20 16.35 -9.41
N GLU A 202 15.54 15.79 -10.43
CA GLU A 202 14.26 16.30 -10.92
C GLU A 202 13.23 15.19 -11.02
N ILE A 203 12.04 15.41 -10.47
CA ILE A 203 10.91 14.50 -10.59
C ILE A 203 9.71 15.24 -11.15
N LEU A 204 9.13 14.66 -12.19
CA LEU A 204 7.82 15.01 -12.72
C LEU A 204 6.83 13.90 -12.35
N PHE A 205 5.90 14.20 -11.46
CA PHE A 205 4.75 13.36 -11.19
C PHE A 205 3.61 13.70 -12.14
N ILE A 206 3.04 12.68 -12.78
CA ILE A 206 1.79 12.81 -13.53
C ILE A 206 0.79 11.88 -12.85
N VAL A 207 -0.14 12.47 -12.09
CA VAL A 207 -0.96 11.70 -11.15
C VAL A 207 -2.44 11.88 -11.40
N GLY A 208 -3.19 10.77 -11.31
CA GLY A 208 -4.64 10.73 -11.44
C GLY A 208 -5.31 10.36 -10.12
N GLY A 209 -6.17 11.23 -9.61
CA GLY A 209 -6.98 11.00 -8.40
C GLY A 209 -6.14 10.63 -7.19
N THR A 210 -6.42 9.47 -6.57
CA THR A 210 -5.72 8.98 -5.38
C THR A 210 -4.25 8.61 -5.64
N GLY A 211 -3.81 8.59 -6.91
CA GLY A 211 -2.40 8.44 -7.28
C GLY A 211 -1.47 9.56 -6.76
N ILE A 212 -2.04 10.61 -6.17
CA ILE A 212 -1.31 11.65 -5.43
C ILE A 212 -0.60 11.11 -4.17
N ALA A 213 -1.08 10.04 -3.55
CA ALA A 213 -0.48 9.48 -2.34
C ALA A 213 0.99 9.04 -2.54
N PRO A 214 1.34 8.30 -3.61
CA PRO A 214 2.74 8.06 -3.97
C PRO A 214 3.59 9.31 -4.21
N ALA A 215 3.02 10.38 -4.78
CA ALA A 215 3.75 11.62 -4.99
C ALA A 215 4.06 12.32 -3.66
N LEU A 216 3.12 12.31 -2.72
CA LEU A 216 3.32 12.80 -1.35
C LEU A 216 4.38 11.98 -0.61
N GLN A 217 4.34 10.65 -0.72
CA GLN A 217 5.39 9.78 -0.16
C GLN A 217 6.77 10.13 -0.72
N ALA A 218 6.91 10.21 -2.04
CA ALA A 218 8.19 10.52 -2.66
C ALA A 218 8.71 11.91 -2.26
N ALA A 219 7.82 12.91 -2.20
CA ALA A 219 8.18 14.24 -1.71
C ALA A 219 8.65 14.20 -0.26
N HIS A 220 7.98 13.44 0.60
CA HIS A 220 8.40 13.23 1.98
C HIS A 220 9.78 12.57 2.06
N THR A 221 9.99 11.45 1.37
CA THR A 221 11.26 10.72 1.35
C THR A 221 12.42 11.63 0.90
N ILE A 222 12.26 12.33 -0.22
CA ILE A 222 13.34 13.12 -0.82
C ILE A 222 13.62 14.41 -0.04
N LEU A 223 12.57 15.12 0.40
CA LEU A 223 12.72 16.45 1.00
C LEU A 223 12.91 16.39 2.52
N LYS A 224 12.40 15.35 3.19
CA LYS A 224 12.53 15.19 4.64
C LYS A 224 13.61 14.18 4.99
N CYS A 225 13.54 12.96 4.46
CA CYS A 225 14.42 11.87 4.88
C CYS A 225 15.83 11.96 4.28
N MET A 226 15.95 12.30 2.99
CA MET A 226 17.24 12.25 2.27
C MET A 226 18.08 13.54 2.32
N ARG A 227 17.59 14.59 3.00
CA ARG A 227 18.15 15.97 3.00
C ARG A 227 18.32 16.52 1.57
N PRO A 228 17.35 17.29 1.07
CA PRO A 228 17.31 17.70 -0.33
C PRO A 228 18.50 18.60 -0.66
N ARG A 229 19.10 18.38 -1.82
CA ARG A 229 20.07 19.33 -2.37
C ARG A 229 19.35 20.55 -2.91
N ASP A 230 20.07 21.64 -3.12
CA ASP A 230 19.51 22.89 -3.60
C ASP A 230 18.81 22.74 -4.96
N GLU A 231 19.35 21.87 -5.82
CA GLU A 231 18.83 21.64 -7.16
C GLU A 231 17.63 20.68 -7.21
N THR A 232 17.30 20.01 -6.11
CA THR A 232 16.20 19.04 -6.05
C THR A 232 14.86 19.72 -6.30
N ARG A 233 14.14 19.27 -7.34
CA ARG A 233 12.85 19.82 -7.78
C ARG A 233 11.83 18.70 -8.01
N ILE A 234 10.63 18.88 -7.49
CA ILE A 234 9.48 18.00 -7.69
C ILE A 234 8.36 18.83 -8.29
N HIS A 235 7.81 18.36 -9.40
CA HIS A 235 6.62 18.96 -10.01
C HIS A 235 5.52 17.92 -10.14
N ILE A 236 4.30 18.29 -9.78
CA ILE A 236 3.15 17.39 -9.78
C ILE A 236 2.09 17.97 -10.72
N LEU A 237 1.76 17.22 -11.76
CA LEU A 237 0.57 17.44 -12.57
C LEU A 237 -0.53 16.53 -12.01
N TRP A 238 -1.52 17.10 -11.32
CA TRP A 238 -2.56 16.33 -10.63
C TRP A 238 -3.91 16.45 -11.32
N ALA A 239 -4.32 15.37 -11.99
CA ALA A 239 -5.64 15.24 -12.61
C ALA A 239 -6.67 14.67 -11.65
N ASN A 240 -7.84 15.30 -11.60
CA ASN A 240 -8.99 14.88 -10.82
C ASN A 240 -10.24 14.90 -11.68
N ARG A 241 -11.19 14.02 -11.38
CA ARG A 241 -12.48 14.03 -12.10
C ARG A 241 -13.31 15.25 -11.70
N ARG A 242 -13.35 15.54 -10.39
CA ARG A 242 -14.18 16.58 -9.78
C ARG A 242 -13.35 17.55 -8.98
N ARG A 243 -13.82 18.80 -8.88
CA ARG A 243 -13.16 19.86 -8.09
C ARG A 243 -13.09 19.54 -6.60
N GLU A 244 -14.09 18.84 -6.05
CA GLU A 244 -14.11 18.46 -4.63
C GLU A 244 -12.88 17.66 -4.18
N ASP A 245 -12.28 16.87 -5.07
CA ASP A 245 -11.07 16.07 -4.77
C ASP A 245 -9.82 16.94 -4.56
N CYS A 246 -9.82 18.19 -5.06
CA CYS A 246 -8.71 19.13 -4.94
C CYS A 246 -9.20 20.55 -4.58
N LEU A 247 -10.26 20.65 -3.77
CA LEU A 247 -10.84 21.92 -3.37
C LEU A 247 -9.82 22.79 -2.62
N GLY A 248 -9.70 24.06 -3.03
CA GLY A 248 -8.68 24.99 -2.53
C GLY A 248 -7.33 24.95 -3.28
N GLY A 249 -7.14 24.00 -4.20
CA GLY A 249 -5.91 23.87 -4.99
C GLY A 249 -5.80 24.92 -6.10
N CYS A 250 -4.67 25.62 -6.14
CA CYS A 250 -4.31 26.59 -7.18
C CYS A 250 -3.02 26.17 -7.90
N SER A 251 -3.06 26.15 -9.24
CA SER A 251 -1.92 25.76 -10.09
C SER A 251 -0.78 26.78 -10.00
N ASP A 252 0.45 26.30 -9.83
CA ASP A 252 1.63 27.16 -9.65
C ASP A 252 2.24 27.67 -10.97
N THR A 253 2.06 26.94 -12.09
CA THR A 253 2.77 27.24 -13.35
C THR A 253 1.87 27.57 -14.53
N VAL A 254 0.62 27.15 -14.50
CA VAL A 254 -0.39 27.53 -15.50
C VAL A 254 -0.93 28.91 -15.11
N GLY A 255 -0.79 29.88 -16.02
CA GLY A 255 -1.28 31.25 -15.79
C GLY A 255 -2.72 31.22 -15.29
N SER A 256 -2.98 31.89 -14.18
CA SER A 256 -4.25 31.88 -13.46
C SER A 256 -5.43 32.29 -14.37
N GLN A 257 -6.04 31.31 -15.03
CA GLN A 257 -7.40 31.45 -15.59
C GLN A 257 -8.46 31.42 -14.47
N TRP A 258 -8.06 31.30 -13.20
CA TRP A 258 -8.92 31.24 -12.02
C TRP A 258 -9.12 32.61 -11.32
N SER A 259 -8.92 33.73 -12.01
CA SER A 259 -9.33 35.05 -11.48
C SER A 259 -10.78 35.44 -11.87
N TRP A 260 -11.33 34.83 -12.92
CA TRP A 260 -12.64 35.22 -13.48
C TRP A 260 -13.82 34.36 -13.00
N TRP A 261 -13.64 33.03 -12.82
CA TRP A 261 -14.77 32.12 -12.55
C TRP A 261 -15.22 32.17 -11.08
N SER A 262 -14.31 32.51 -10.17
CA SER A 262 -14.61 32.85 -8.77
C SER A 262 -15.53 34.09 -8.62
N LYS A 263 -15.69 34.88 -9.70
CA LYS A 263 -16.60 36.03 -9.76
C LYS A 263 -17.95 35.72 -10.42
N LEU A 264 -18.06 34.60 -11.15
CA LEU A 264 -19.24 34.26 -11.96
C LEU A 264 -20.08 33.10 -11.40
N TYR A 265 -19.58 32.40 -10.37
CA TYR A 265 -20.38 31.51 -9.54
C TYR A 265 -20.63 32.15 -8.17
N PRO A 266 -21.60 33.08 -8.05
CA PRO A 266 -22.15 33.36 -6.73
C PRO A 266 -22.80 32.05 -6.26
N THR A 267 -22.31 31.54 -5.14
CA THR A 267 -22.94 30.49 -4.35
C THR A 267 -24.46 30.63 -4.39
N THR A 268 -25.14 29.74 -5.10
CA THR A 268 -26.60 29.65 -5.05
C THR A 268 -26.97 29.33 -3.62
N LYS A 269 -27.55 30.32 -2.93
CA LYS A 269 -28.13 30.18 -1.59
C LYS A 269 -29.11 29.00 -1.61
N ALA A 270 -28.67 27.84 -1.13
CA ALA A 270 -29.58 26.89 -0.54
C ALA A 270 -30.06 27.52 0.77
N VAL A 271 -31.36 27.77 0.86
CA VAL A 271 -32.02 28.18 2.10
C VAL A 271 -31.86 27.04 3.10
N GLY A 272 -30.98 27.23 4.08
CA GLY A 272 -30.74 26.26 5.15
C GLY A 272 -29.61 26.70 6.06
N THR A 273 -29.98 27.23 7.23
CA THR A 273 -29.15 27.44 8.45
C THR A 273 -28.07 28.53 8.38
N PRO A 274 -28.09 29.54 9.28
CA PRO A 274 -27.07 30.58 9.33
C PRO A 274 -25.84 30.09 10.10
N GLY A 275 -24.70 29.95 9.42
CA GLY A 275 -23.38 29.88 10.07
C GLY A 275 -22.46 28.75 9.64
N GLU A 276 -22.12 28.64 8.34
CA GLU A 276 -20.89 27.94 7.93
C GLU A 276 -20.10 28.84 6.96
N ASN A 277 -18.88 29.21 7.36
CA ASN A 277 -17.94 29.98 6.57
C ASN A 277 -17.53 29.17 5.32
N ILE A 278 -17.97 29.60 4.13
CA ILE A 278 -17.65 28.94 2.86
C ILE A 278 -16.16 29.10 2.48
N GLU A 279 -15.41 29.94 3.20
CA GLU A 279 -13.95 30.07 3.07
C GLU A 279 -13.15 28.96 3.79
N GLU A 280 -13.78 28.09 4.60
CA GLU A 280 -13.08 27.20 5.54
C GLU A 280 -12.87 25.74 5.09
N ARG A 281 -13.47 25.26 3.99
CA ARG A 281 -13.36 23.82 3.64
C ARG A 281 -12.33 23.56 2.54
N ARG A 282 -11.05 23.50 2.89
CA ARG A 282 -9.99 22.98 1.99
C ARG A 282 -9.95 21.46 2.02
N ASN A 283 -9.51 20.87 0.91
CA ASN A 283 -9.28 19.42 0.85
C ASN A 283 -8.00 19.07 1.62
N TYR A 284 -8.07 18.03 2.47
CA TYR A 284 -6.96 17.56 3.30
C TYR A 284 -5.65 17.31 2.52
N VAL A 285 -5.73 16.80 1.30
CA VAL A 285 -4.55 16.54 0.46
C VAL A 285 -3.93 17.86 -0.04
N VAL A 286 -4.76 18.84 -0.36
CA VAL A 286 -4.30 20.18 -0.76
C VAL A 286 -3.59 20.86 0.40
N GLU A 287 -4.11 20.73 1.63
CA GLU A 287 -3.44 21.26 2.82
C GLU A 287 -2.04 20.66 3.03
N GLN A 288 -1.89 19.35 2.83
CA GLN A 288 -0.57 18.70 2.87
C GLN A 288 0.38 19.23 1.79
N LEU A 289 -0.11 19.44 0.58
CA LEU A 289 0.69 20.00 -0.52
C LEU A 289 1.12 21.44 -0.21
N ASP A 290 0.22 22.26 0.33
CA ASP A 290 0.52 23.63 0.72
C ASP A 290 1.53 23.68 1.88
N GLU A 291 1.40 22.78 2.85
CA GLU A 291 2.40 22.61 3.91
C GLU A 291 3.77 22.22 3.36
N LEU A 292 3.84 21.26 2.44
CA LEU A 292 5.08 20.87 1.77
C LEU A 292 5.70 22.05 1.01
N LYS A 293 4.91 22.83 0.27
CA LYS A 293 5.37 24.03 -0.44
C LYS A 293 5.92 25.08 0.52
N ARG A 294 5.26 25.27 1.68
CA ARG A 294 5.69 26.21 2.72
C ARG A 294 7.01 25.78 3.37
N LEU A 295 7.16 24.49 3.67
CA LEU A 295 8.37 23.93 4.28
C LEU A 295 9.56 23.87 3.30
N TYR A 296 9.28 23.67 2.01
CA TYR A 296 10.29 23.56 0.97
C TYR A 296 10.03 24.53 -0.21
N PRO A 297 10.17 25.86 0.02
CA PRO A 297 9.91 26.85 -1.01
C PRO A 297 10.72 26.59 -2.28
N LYS A 298 10.09 26.76 -3.45
CA LYS A 298 10.70 26.57 -4.80
C LYS A 298 11.16 25.14 -5.13
N LYS A 299 10.97 24.16 -4.24
CA LYS A 299 11.30 22.75 -4.51
C LYS A 299 10.10 21.94 -4.98
N VAL A 300 8.90 22.25 -4.51
CA VAL A 300 7.66 21.58 -4.91
C VAL A 300 6.76 22.56 -5.66
N THR A 301 6.25 22.15 -6.81
CA THR A 301 5.17 22.84 -7.50
C THR A 301 4.10 21.86 -7.96
N VAL A 302 2.84 22.31 -8.00
CA VAL A 302 1.66 21.52 -8.31
C VAL A 302 0.79 22.29 -9.30
N ASP A 303 0.39 21.64 -10.38
CA ASP A 303 -0.66 22.10 -11.28
C ASP A 303 -1.85 21.15 -11.23
N TYR A 304 -3.05 21.72 -11.07
CA TYR A 304 -4.30 21.00 -10.90
C TYR A 304 -5.08 20.97 -12.22
N PHE A 305 -5.60 19.79 -12.56
CA PHE A 305 -6.42 19.53 -13.74
C PHE A 305 -7.72 18.86 -13.29
N VAL A 306 -8.85 19.35 -13.80
CA VAL A 306 -10.19 18.88 -13.41
C VAL A 306 -11.01 18.59 -14.66
N ASP A 307 -11.40 17.32 -14.83
CA ASP A 307 -12.09 16.84 -16.03
C ASP A 307 -13.44 17.55 -16.24
N GLU A 308 -14.25 17.68 -15.18
CA GLU A 308 -15.55 18.38 -15.23
C GLU A 308 -15.42 19.87 -15.59
N GLU A 309 -14.24 20.46 -15.37
CA GLU A 309 -13.90 21.83 -15.75
C GLU A 309 -13.20 21.90 -17.12
N LYS A 310 -13.13 20.78 -17.85
CA LYS A 310 -12.49 20.63 -19.15
C LYS A 310 -10.99 20.95 -19.13
N SER A 311 -10.34 20.75 -17.98
CA SER A 311 -8.90 20.91 -17.81
C SER A 311 -8.24 19.53 -17.75
N LEU A 312 -7.42 19.20 -18.74
CA LEU A 312 -6.77 17.89 -18.88
C LEU A 312 -5.25 18.04 -18.97
N ILE A 313 -4.53 17.02 -18.51
CA ILE A 313 -3.08 16.94 -18.70
C ILE A 313 -2.80 16.62 -20.17
N GLY A 314 -2.45 17.65 -20.93
CA GLY A 314 -2.08 17.55 -22.34
C GLY A 314 -0.57 17.44 -22.57
N LYS A 315 -0.21 17.17 -23.83
CA LYS A 315 1.17 17.19 -24.33
C LYS A 315 1.89 18.50 -23.98
N ASP A 316 1.19 19.62 -24.15
CA ASP A 316 1.76 20.95 -23.96
C ASP A 316 2.17 21.20 -22.51
N SER A 317 1.35 20.79 -21.53
CA SER A 317 1.67 20.93 -20.10
C SER A 317 2.92 20.13 -19.72
N ILE A 318 3.03 18.89 -20.22
CA ILE A 318 4.19 18.03 -19.99
C ILE A 318 5.44 18.63 -20.65
N MET A 319 5.35 19.00 -21.93
CA MET A 319 6.48 19.55 -22.68
C MET A 319 6.93 20.91 -22.17
N LYS A 320 5.99 21.76 -21.74
CA LYS A 320 6.32 23.05 -21.11
C LYS A 320 7.23 22.84 -19.91
N TYR A 321 6.91 21.87 -19.04
CA TYR A 321 7.76 21.56 -17.90
C TYR A 321 9.11 20.98 -18.34
N ILE A 322 9.11 19.95 -19.19
CA ILE A 322 10.34 19.29 -19.66
C ILE A 322 11.30 20.28 -20.33
N ASN A 323 10.79 21.13 -21.22
CA ASN A 323 11.58 22.14 -21.94
C ASN A 323 12.10 23.22 -20.99
N SER A 324 11.30 23.66 -20.02
CA SER A 324 11.77 24.60 -18.99
C SER A 324 12.96 24.06 -18.18
N ARG A 325 13.09 22.73 -18.10
CA ARG A 325 14.19 22.05 -17.41
C ARG A 325 15.33 21.64 -18.33
N ALA A 326 15.14 21.63 -19.64
CA ALA A 326 16.23 21.40 -20.60
C ALA A 326 17.31 22.51 -20.50
N GLN A 327 16.89 23.74 -20.17
CA GLN A 327 17.78 24.89 -19.97
C GLN A 327 18.51 24.90 -18.62
N HIS A 328 18.20 23.95 -17.73
CA HIS A 328 18.89 23.77 -16.46
C HIS A 328 19.66 22.44 -16.50
N PRO A 329 20.95 22.47 -16.92
CA PRO A 329 21.79 21.29 -16.91
C PRO A 329 21.84 20.67 -15.51
N LEU A 330 21.85 19.34 -15.46
CA LEU A 330 22.07 18.62 -14.21
C LEU A 330 23.44 19.03 -13.65
N VAL A 331 23.48 19.43 -12.37
CA VAL A 331 24.69 19.96 -11.75
C VAL A 331 25.31 18.87 -10.87
N GLY A 332 26.60 18.62 -11.06
CA GLY A 332 27.37 17.66 -10.25
C GLY A 332 27.29 16.20 -10.72
N PRO A 333 27.78 15.26 -9.90
CA PRO A 333 27.97 13.86 -10.29
C PRO A 333 26.67 13.04 -10.41
N ARG A 334 25.51 13.61 -10.07
CA ARG A 334 24.22 12.93 -9.93
C ARG A 334 23.23 13.47 -10.95
N LYS A 335 22.67 12.60 -11.80
CA LYS A 335 22.10 12.99 -13.11
C LYS A 335 20.71 12.40 -13.42
N LYS A 336 19.92 11.99 -12.43
CA LYS A 336 18.61 11.35 -12.73
C LYS A 336 17.47 12.36 -12.76
N LYS A 337 16.81 12.42 -13.92
CA LYS A 337 15.48 13.02 -14.10
C LYS A 337 14.46 11.88 -14.24
N LEU A 338 13.38 11.95 -13.49
CA LEU A 338 12.41 10.86 -13.40
C LEU A 338 10.99 11.37 -13.65
N ILE A 339 10.25 10.70 -14.53
CA ILE A 339 8.81 10.87 -14.68
C ILE A 339 8.15 9.69 -13.99
N ILE A 340 7.29 9.96 -13.02
CA ILE A 340 6.53 8.93 -12.32
C ILE A 340 5.05 9.13 -12.65
N ILE A 341 4.40 8.09 -13.18
CA ILE A 341 2.96 8.10 -13.44
C ILE A 341 2.25 7.23 -12.40
N SER A 342 1.20 7.76 -11.78
CA SER A 342 0.39 7.06 -10.78
C SER A 342 -1.09 7.38 -10.93
N GLY A 343 -1.94 6.38 -11.00
CA GLY A 343 -3.38 6.56 -11.15
C GLY A 343 -4.06 5.30 -11.69
N PRO A 344 -5.35 5.38 -12.08
CA PRO A 344 -6.06 4.25 -12.66
C PRO A 344 -5.36 3.68 -13.91
N ASP A 345 -5.52 2.39 -14.17
CA ASP A 345 -4.85 1.69 -15.28
C ASP A 345 -5.06 2.36 -16.64
N GLY A 346 -6.26 2.88 -16.89
CA GLY A 346 -6.57 3.64 -18.10
C GLY A 346 -5.77 4.94 -18.22
N PHE A 347 -5.58 5.65 -17.10
CA PHE A 347 -4.77 6.88 -17.03
C PHE A 347 -3.29 6.58 -17.30
N VAL A 348 -2.73 5.56 -16.62
CA VAL A 348 -1.35 5.13 -16.83
C VAL A 348 -1.13 4.67 -18.27
N SER A 349 -2.06 3.87 -18.80
CA SER A 349 -1.97 3.32 -20.16
C SER A 349 -2.03 4.40 -21.24
N TYR A 350 -2.88 5.41 -21.05
CA TYR A 350 -3.00 6.54 -21.95
C TYR A 350 -1.71 7.39 -22.01
N LEU A 351 -1.08 7.63 -20.85
CA LEU A 351 0.12 8.47 -20.76
C LEU A 351 1.40 7.74 -21.18
N ALA A 352 1.59 6.51 -20.72
CA ALA A 352 2.88 5.81 -20.78
C ALA A 352 2.79 4.38 -21.33
N GLY A 353 1.59 3.90 -21.67
CA GLY A 353 1.33 2.50 -21.99
C GLY A 353 1.12 1.62 -20.75
N PRO A 354 0.44 0.47 -20.91
CA PRO A 354 0.14 -0.41 -19.78
C PRO A 354 1.42 -1.00 -19.18
N LYS A 355 1.33 -1.45 -17.94
CA LYS A 355 2.26 -2.42 -17.37
C LYS A 355 2.00 -3.81 -17.97
N MET A 356 2.89 -4.77 -17.73
CA MET A 356 2.76 -6.12 -18.28
C MET A 356 2.75 -7.16 -17.17
N TRP A 357 2.05 -8.27 -17.38
CA TRP A 357 2.13 -9.44 -16.52
C TRP A 357 3.24 -10.36 -17.02
N HIS A 358 4.17 -10.70 -16.14
CA HIS A 358 5.25 -11.64 -16.41
C HIS A 358 5.51 -12.52 -15.18
N ASN A 359 5.50 -13.84 -15.37
CA ASN A 359 5.69 -14.83 -14.29
C ASN A 359 4.80 -14.58 -13.05
N GLY A 360 3.53 -14.25 -13.27
CA GLY A 360 2.56 -14.01 -12.19
C GLY A 360 2.79 -12.72 -11.40
N ARG A 361 3.64 -11.81 -11.89
CA ARG A 361 3.88 -10.48 -11.30
C ARG A 361 3.66 -9.40 -12.34
N GLU A 362 3.21 -8.25 -11.88
CA GLU A 362 3.15 -7.05 -12.71
C GLU A 362 4.56 -6.44 -12.81
N VAL A 363 5.00 -6.15 -14.03
CA VAL A 363 6.31 -5.58 -14.36
C VAL A 363 6.14 -4.35 -15.25
N GLN A 364 7.17 -3.50 -15.31
CA GLN A 364 7.17 -2.35 -16.21
C GLN A 364 6.99 -2.80 -17.67
N GLY A 365 6.00 -2.21 -18.36
CA GLY A 365 5.78 -2.38 -19.79
C GLY A 365 6.55 -1.37 -20.63
N PRO A 366 6.70 -1.59 -21.95
CA PRO A 366 7.36 -0.62 -22.83
C PRO A 366 6.68 0.75 -22.77
N LEU A 367 7.46 1.81 -22.97
CA LEU A 367 6.92 3.18 -23.06
C LEU A 367 6.04 3.31 -24.31
N ARG A 368 4.78 3.73 -24.13
CA ARG A 368 3.79 4.04 -25.16
C ARG A 368 3.02 5.31 -24.77
N GLY A 369 1.89 5.56 -25.41
CA GLY A 369 1.02 6.70 -25.09
C GLY A 369 1.68 8.03 -25.39
N ILE A 370 1.15 9.09 -24.76
CA ILE A 370 1.63 10.46 -24.93
C ILE A 370 3.14 10.58 -24.76
N LEU A 371 3.71 9.98 -23.70
CA LEU A 371 5.13 10.15 -23.37
C LEU A 371 6.07 9.58 -24.42
N LYS A 372 5.66 8.54 -25.17
CA LYS A 372 6.46 8.02 -26.29
C LYS A 372 6.57 9.03 -27.42
N GLU A 373 5.54 9.83 -27.64
CA GLU A 373 5.48 10.81 -28.72
C GLU A 373 6.27 12.09 -28.39
N LEU A 374 6.52 12.36 -27.10
CA LEU A 374 7.08 13.63 -26.61
C LEU A 374 8.62 13.72 -26.63
N ASN A 375 9.34 12.74 -27.19
CA ASN A 375 10.81 12.69 -27.23
C ASN A 375 11.49 13.17 -25.92
N ILE A 376 11.14 12.52 -24.81
CA ILE A 376 11.56 12.88 -23.45
C ILE A 376 13.02 12.50 -23.11
N SER A 377 13.95 12.79 -24.01
CA SER A 377 15.36 12.41 -23.87
C SER A 377 15.96 12.85 -22.52
N GLY A 378 16.65 11.93 -21.83
CA GLY A 378 17.26 12.19 -20.53
C GLY A 378 16.33 11.99 -19.32
N TRP A 379 15.06 11.66 -19.54
CA TRP A 379 14.13 11.28 -18.48
C TRP A 379 13.93 9.76 -18.44
N SER A 380 14.04 9.19 -17.25
CA SER A 380 13.56 7.83 -16.99
C SER A 380 12.07 7.87 -16.67
N VAL A 381 11.30 6.86 -17.07
CA VAL A 381 9.86 6.78 -16.80
C VAL A 381 9.56 5.58 -15.92
N TRP A 382 8.76 5.78 -14.88
CA TRP A 382 8.29 4.73 -13.98
C TRP A 382 6.77 4.77 -13.85
N LYS A 383 6.10 3.62 -14.01
CA LYS A 383 4.66 3.46 -13.84
C LYS A 383 4.41 2.81 -12.49
N LEU A 384 3.69 3.47 -11.59
CA LEU A 384 3.36 2.94 -10.27
C LEU A 384 2.17 2.00 -10.27
#